data_AF-A0A0N8NXS5-F1
#
_entry.id   AF-A0A0N8NXS5-F1
#
_cell.length_a   1.000
_cell.length_b   1.000
_cell.length_c   1.000
_cell.angle_alpha   90.00
_cell.angle_beta   90.00
_cell.angle_gamma   90.00
#
_symmetry.space_group_name_H-M   'P 1'
#
loop_
_entity.id
_entity.type
_entity.pdbx_description
1 polymer ?
#
loop_
_entity_poly.entity_id
_entity_poly.type
_entity_poly.pdbx_seq_one_letter_code
_entity_poly.pdbx_strand_id
1 'polypeptide(L)'
;MKHSVLSGLFVTASLIASTSFAAGGAEDLCETNLQAINNAKAQVQAQEIQARVEASVQQAKAYQAQKTREGTEKCIAETTQTIQEIQKASKDGKSS
;
A
#
# COMPACT_ATOMS: atom_id res chain seq x y z
N MET A 1 10.80 62.46 -3.27
CA MET A 1 10.77 61.16 -2.56
C MET A 1 9.35 60.85 -2.11
N LYS A 2 8.71 59.79 -2.65
CA LYS A 2 7.80 58.85 -1.96
C LYS A 2 7.08 57.93 -2.98
N HIS A 3 7.66 56.76 -3.26
CA HIS A 3 6.89 55.61 -3.74
C HIS A 3 6.96 54.56 -2.64
N SER A 4 5.97 54.55 -1.75
CA SER A 4 5.81 53.49 -0.77
C SER A 4 5.22 52.28 -1.48
N VAL A 5 6.09 51.34 -1.83
CA VAL A 5 5.69 50.01 -2.29
C VAL A 5 5.44 49.16 -1.04
N LEU A 6 4.18 49.07 -0.63
CA LEU A 6 3.73 48.08 0.36
C LEU A 6 3.51 46.75 -0.37
N SER A 7 4.58 45.97 -0.52
CA SER A 7 4.51 44.57 -0.92
C SER A 7 3.86 43.78 0.21
N GLY A 8 2.55 43.56 0.11
CA GLY A 8 1.82 42.64 0.99
C GLY A 8 2.32 41.21 0.78
N LEU A 9 3.08 40.69 1.75
CA LEU A 9 3.47 39.29 1.79
C LEU A 9 2.23 38.47 2.19
N PHE A 10 1.45 38.04 1.20
CA PHE A 10 0.42 37.02 1.41
C PHE A 10 1.14 35.68 1.67
N VAL A 11 1.37 35.37 2.94
CA VAL A 11 1.70 34.01 3.35
C VAL A 11 0.41 33.21 3.34
N THR A 12 0.08 32.66 2.17
CA THR A 12 -0.88 31.56 2.08
C THR A 12 -0.17 30.33 2.61
N ALA A 13 -0.26 30.12 3.92
CA ALA A 13 0.01 28.83 4.54
C ALA A 13 -1.09 27.86 4.08
N SER A 14 -0.97 27.36 2.85
CA SER A 14 -1.68 26.19 2.40
C SER A 14 -1.09 25.01 3.17
N LEU A 15 -1.63 24.73 4.35
CA LEU A 15 -1.41 23.44 5.00
C LEU A 15 -1.89 22.39 4.00
N ILE A 16 -0.90 21.76 3.38
CA ILE A 16 -1.04 20.69 2.42
C ILE A 16 -1.95 19.63 3.05
N ALA A 17 -2.95 19.22 2.27
CA ALA A 17 -4.02 18.31 2.63
C ALA A 17 -3.58 17.18 3.58
N SER A 18 -4.36 17.02 4.66
CA SER A 18 -4.56 15.75 5.36
C SER A 18 -3.31 15.03 5.83
N THR A 19 -2.73 15.48 6.94
CA THR A 19 -1.77 14.71 7.75
C THR A 19 -2.35 13.38 8.29
N SER A 20 -3.61 13.04 8.01
CA SER A 20 -4.21 11.73 8.30
C SER A 20 -3.85 10.62 7.31
N PHE A 21 -3.30 10.92 6.13
CA PHE A 21 -2.96 9.93 5.09
C PHE A 21 -1.46 9.69 4.88
N ALA A 22 -0.55 10.31 5.66
CA ALA A 22 0.89 10.28 5.35
C ALA A 22 1.72 9.27 6.18
N ALA A 23 1.13 8.60 7.17
CA ALA A 23 1.77 7.50 7.90
C ALA A 23 0.74 6.45 8.36
N GLY A 24 -0.40 6.90 8.89
CA GLY A 24 -1.51 6.01 9.24
C GLY A 24 -2.15 5.31 8.04
N GLY A 25 -2.43 6.05 6.96
CA GLY A 25 -3.07 5.49 5.76
C GLY A 25 -2.21 4.47 4.99
N ALA A 26 -0.89 4.63 4.98
CA ALA A 26 0.00 3.67 4.33
C ALA A 26 0.10 2.36 5.12
N GLU A 27 0.20 2.46 6.46
CA GLU A 27 0.25 1.29 7.33
C GLU A 27 -1.11 0.55 7.34
N ASP A 28 -2.22 1.30 7.28
CA ASP A 28 -3.58 0.79 7.10
C ASP A 28 -3.78 0.09 5.74
N LEU A 29 -3.17 0.61 4.66
CA LEU A 29 -3.22 -0.02 3.34
C LEU A 29 -2.46 -1.36 3.31
N CYS A 30 -1.29 -1.44 3.95
CA CYS A 30 -0.54 -2.69 4.11
C CYS A 30 -1.38 -3.74 4.85
N GLU A 31 -2.03 -3.40 5.96
CA GLU A 31 -2.94 -4.29 6.69
C GLU A 31 -4.15 -4.71 5.85
N THR A 32 -4.78 -3.74 5.19
CA THR A 32 -5.93 -3.99 4.31
C THR A 32 -5.58 -4.99 3.20
N ASN A 33 -4.41 -4.83 2.57
CA ASN A 33 -3.96 -5.75 1.54
C ASN A 33 -3.62 -7.13 2.11
N LEU A 34 -2.97 -7.22 3.26
CA LEU A 34 -2.71 -8.50 3.95
C LEU A 34 -4.01 -9.25 4.24
N GLN A 35 -5.04 -8.55 4.69
CA GLN A 35 -6.35 -9.13 4.93
C GLN A 35 -7.04 -9.56 3.63
N ALA A 36 -6.95 -8.76 2.56
CA ALA A 36 -7.45 -9.12 1.25
C ALA A 36 -6.79 -10.41 0.72
N ILE A 37 -5.47 -10.54 0.85
CA ILE A 37 -4.73 -11.76 0.50
C ILE A 37 -5.22 -12.96 1.33
N ASN A 38 -5.37 -12.78 2.64
CA ASN A 38 -5.82 -13.86 3.52
C ASN A 38 -7.24 -14.35 3.18
N ASN A 39 -8.12 -13.45 2.72
CA ASN A 39 -9.46 -13.81 2.26
C ASN A 39 -9.40 -14.50 0.87
N ALA A 40 -8.54 -14.00 -0.02
CA ALA A 40 -8.42 -14.52 -1.38
C ALA A 40 -7.71 -15.89 -1.44
N LYS A 41 -6.76 -16.17 -0.52
CA LYS A 41 -6.06 -17.46 -0.46
C LYS A 41 -7.02 -18.64 -0.25
N ALA A 42 -8.17 -18.41 0.39
CA ALA A 42 -9.20 -19.42 0.57
C ALA A 42 -9.88 -19.84 -0.75
N GLN A 43 -9.75 -19.02 -1.79
CA GLN A 43 -10.34 -19.24 -3.11
C GLN A 43 -9.34 -19.86 -4.11
N VAL A 44 -8.04 -19.87 -3.78
CA VAL A 44 -6.97 -20.41 -4.63
C VAL A 44 -6.77 -21.89 -4.35
N GLN A 45 -7.07 -22.75 -5.32
CA GLN A 45 -6.96 -24.22 -5.18
C GLN A 45 -5.58 -24.76 -5.59
N ALA A 46 -4.78 -23.99 -6.34
CA ALA A 46 -3.46 -24.42 -6.79
C ALA A 46 -2.43 -24.31 -5.66
N GLN A 47 -1.90 -25.46 -5.21
CA GLN A 47 -0.93 -25.56 -4.11
C GLN A 47 0.35 -24.72 -4.36
N GLU A 48 0.82 -24.63 -5.60
CA GLU A 48 1.99 -23.81 -5.96
C GLU A 48 1.75 -22.32 -5.70
N ILE A 49 0.55 -21.82 -6.07
CA ILE A 49 0.17 -20.43 -5.83
C ILE A 49 0.04 -20.20 -4.32
N GLN A 50 -0.50 -21.15 -3.58
CA GLN A 50 -0.67 -21.02 -2.13
C GLN A 50 0.65 -20.86 -1.38
N ALA A 51 1.66 -21.67 -1.72
CA ALA A 51 3.00 -21.55 -1.14
C ALA A 51 3.66 -20.20 -1.44
N ARG A 52 3.52 -19.70 -2.68
CA ARG A 52 4.02 -18.38 -3.08
C ARG A 52 3.32 -17.25 -2.32
N VAL A 53 2.00 -17.33 -2.19
CA VAL A 53 1.19 -16.36 -1.45
C VAL A 53 1.58 -16.32 0.03
N GLU A 54 1.80 -17.48 0.66
CA GLU A 54 2.25 -17.53 2.05
C GLU A 54 3.64 -16.92 2.23
N ALA A 55 4.58 -17.22 1.34
CA ALA A 55 5.92 -16.63 1.37
C ALA A 55 5.88 -15.10 1.26
N SER A 56 5.07 -14.57 0.34
CA SER A 56 4.85 -13.13 0.19
C SER A 56 4.22 -12.52 1.45
N VAL A 57 3.21 -13.15 2.06
CA VAL A 57 2.59 -12.66 3.31
C VAL A 57 3.62 -12.58 4.44
N GLN A 58 4.51 -13.57 4.56
CA GLN A 58 5.59 -13.52 5.56
C GLN A 58 6.57 -12.37 5.28
N GLN A 59 6.94 -12.18 4.01
CA GLN A 59 7.84 -11.09 3.60
C GLN A 59 7.22 -9.71 3.84
N ALA A 60 5.95 -9.53 3.48
CA ALA A 60 5.20 -8.29 3.73
C ALA A 60 5.10 -7.97 5.21
N LYS A 61 4.83 -8.96 6.07
CA LYS A 61 4.85 -8.80 7.54
C LYS A 61 6.24 -8.44 8.06
N ALA A 62 7.29 -9.02 7.49
CA ALA A 62 8.66 -8.66 7.85
C ALA A 62 8.98 -7.20 7.47
N TYR A 63 8.50 -6.70 6.33
CA TYR A 63 8.61 -5.30 5.96
C TYR A 63 7.80 -4.38 6.89
N GLN A 64 6.55 -4.75 7.19
CA GLN A 64 5.70 -4.00 8.12
C GLN A 64 6.30 -3.91 9.53
N ALA A 65 6.93 -5.00 10.00
CA ALA A 65 7.58 -5.06 11.31
C ALA A 65 8.78 -4.12 11.45
N GLN A 66 9.34 -3.62 10.34
CA GLN A 66 10.44 -2.64 10.40
C GLN A 66 10.00 -1.29 10.95
N LYS A 67 8.69 -0.98 10.92
CA LYS A 67 8.13 0.29 11.40
C LYS A 67 8.83 1.53 10.81
N THR A 68 9.25 1.42 9.56
CA THR A 68 9.84 2.50 8.76
C THR A 68 8.94 2.79 7.57
N ARG A 69 9.02 4.01 7.02
CA ARG A 69 8.29 4.38 5.79
C ARG A 69 8.62 3.42 4.63
N GLU A 70 9.90 3.12 4.44
CA GLU A 70 10.36 2.19 3.40
C GLU A 70 9.82 0.77 3.62
N GLY A 71 9.77 0.29 4.86
CA GLY A 71 9.15 -0.99 5.20
C GLY A 71 7.65 -1.00 4.86
N THR A 72 6.93 0.06 5.20
CA THR A 72 5.50 0.19 4.87
C THR A 72 5.28 0.24 3.35
N GLU A 73 6.08 0.99 2.60
CA GLU A 73 6.03 1.03 1.12
C GLU A 73 6.33 -0.34 0.49
N LYS A 74 7.34 -1.06 1.00
CA LYS A 74 7.66 -2.42 0.55
C LYS A 74 6.54 -3.41 0.87
N CYS A 75 5.92 -3.32 2.04
CA CYS A 75 4.74 -4.12 2.36
C CYS A 75 3.60 -3.87 1.35
N ILE A 76 3.28 -2.60 1.07
CA ILE A 76 2.23 -2.24 0.12
C ILE A 76 2.53 -2.81 -1.27
N ALA A 77 3.78 -2.66 -1.74
CA ALA A 77 4.20 -3.16 -3.05
C ALA A 77 4.08 -4.69 -3.15
N GLU A 78 4.66 -5.41 -2.19
CA GLU A 78 4.64 -6.88 -2.10
C GLU A 78 3.20 -7.41 -2.11
N THR A 79 2.36 -6.84 -1.24
CA THR A 79 0.98 -7.28 -1.08
C THR A 79 0.10 -6.94 -2.29
N THR A 80 0.29 -5.76 -2.90
CA THR A 80 -0.42 -5.37 -4.12
C THR A 80 -0.10 -6.31 -5.27
N GLN A 81 1.18 -6.64 -5.46
CA GLN A 81 1.62 -7.59 -6.49
C GLN A 81 1.01 -8.97 -6.27
N THR A 82 0.99 -9.44 -5.03
CA THR A 82 0.43 -10.74 -4.65
C THR A 82 -1.08 -10.81 -4.92
N ILE A 83 -1.83 -9.74 -4.63
CA ILE A 83 -3.26 -9.65 -4.98
C ILE A 83 -3.45 -9.79 -6.50
N GLN A 84 -2.62 -9.11 -7.29
CA GLN A 84 -2.70 -9.20 -8.76
C GLN A 84 -2.40 -10.62 -9.26
N GLU A 85 -1.43 -11.31 -8.68
CA GLU A 85 -1.11 -12.70 -9.01
C GLU A 85 -2.29 -13.64 -8.72
N ILE A 86 -2.89 -13.52 -7.53
CA ILE A 86 -4.08 -14.30 -7.16
C ILE A 86 -5.23 -14.05 -8.13
N GLN A 87 -5.46 -12.78 -8.51
CA GLN A 87 -6.50 -12.41 -9.47
C GLN A 87 -6.25 -12.96 -10.87
N LYS A 88 -4.99 -12.96 -11.33
CA LYS A 88 -4.62 -13.55 -12.63
C LYS A 88 -4.84 -15.06 -12.64
N ALA A 89 -4.32 -15.77 -11.64
CA ALA A 89 -4.50 -17.21 -11.50
C ALA A 89 -5.99 -17.61 -11.46
N SER A 90 -6.82 -16.81 -10.78
CA SER A 90 -8.27 -17.03 -10.72
C SER A 90 -8.99 -16.80 -12.06
N LYS A 91 -8.48 -15.89 -12.92
CA LYS A 91 -9.05 -15.62 -14.25
C LYS A 91 -8.61 -16.68 -15.27
N ASP A 92 -7.35 -17.08 -15.23
CA ASP A 92 -6.79 -18.07 -16.15
C ASP A 92 -7.44 -19.45 -15.93
N GLY A 93 -7.70 -19.83 -14.67
CA GLY A 93 -8.43 -21.06 -14.34
C GLY A 93 -9.93 -21.05 -14.67
N LYS A 94 -10.52 -19.88 -14.96
CA LYS A 94 -11.94 -19.75 -15.37
C LYS A 94 -12.13 -19.74 -16.88
N SER A 95 -11.03 -19.71 -17.64
CA SER A 95 -11.04 -19.64 -19.10
C SER A 95 -10.66 -20.96 -19.78
N SER A 96 -10.51 -22.05 -19.01
CA SER A 96 -10.24 -23.42 -19.50
C SER A 96 -11.42 -24.35 -19.27
#